data_AF-A0A0L6ZAQ5-F1
#
_entry.id   AF-A0A0L6ZAQ5-F1
#
_cell.length_a   1.000
_cell.length_b   1.000
_cell.length_c   1.000
_cell.angle_alpha   90.00
_cell.angle_beta   90.00
_cell.angle_gamma   90.00
#
_symmetry.space_group_name_H-M   'P 1'
#
loop_
_entity.id
_entity.type
_entity.pdbx_description
1 polymer ?
#
loop_
_entity_poly.entity_id
_entity_poly.type
_entity_poly.pdbx_seq_one_letter_code
_entity_poly.pdbx_strand_id
1 'polypeptide(L)'
;MIKDITIGQYIPGESFVHKLDPRVKILLSMIYIVDLFIIDNFWGYLFILGFTALSIIISKVPFKYIYKGLKPIFMLLLITALLNIFMTGGTSGEPPLWQWKFLKVYEDGLILAAFMIIRLVFLIIGTSLLTLTTSPIELTDGLEKLLNPFKKIGLPAHEIAMMMTIALRFIPTLIDETDKIMKAQMARGADFESGNILARAKNLIPLLVPLFISSFRRADELAMAMEARCYKGGSGRTRMKVLKLHNEDYVAISITAVLVVVSFLSRSFT
;
A
#
# COMPACT_ATOMS: atom_id res chain seq x y z
N MET A 1 -6.16 -21.30 13.02
CA MET A 1 -6.63 -19.90 13.26
C MET A 1 -5.82 -18.85 12.51
N ILE A 2 -4.73 -19.20 11.79
CA ILE A 2 -3.87 -18.22 11.09
C ILE A 2 -4.16 -18.14 9.57
N LYS A 3 -5.05 -18.98 9.02
CA LYS A 3 -5.36 -19.01 7.58
C LYS A 3 -6.13 -17.78 7.05
N ASP A 4 -6.65 -16.94 7.94
CA ASP A 4 -7.41 -15.73 7.58
C ASP A 4 -6.56 -14.45 7.58
N ILE A 5 -5.24 -14.54 7.76
CA ILE A 5 -4.37 -13.38 7.53
C ILE A 5 -4.34 -13.13 6.03
N THR A 6 -5.15 -12.16 5.60
CA THR A 6 -5.20 -11.67 4.23
C THR A 6 -3.93 -10.88 3.90
N ILE A 7 -2.81 -11.57 3.74
CA ILE A 7 -1.53 -10.94 3.40
C ILE A 7 -1.54 -10.57 1.93
N GLY A 8 -1.45 -9.27 1.65
CA GLY A 8 -1.37 -8.74 0.30
C GLY A 8 -2.55 -9.17 -0.56
N GLN A 9 -3.76 -8.66 -0.26
CA GLN A 9 -5.00 -8.92 -1.01
C GLN A 9 -4.88 -8.43 -2.46
N TYR A 10 -4.10 -9.12 -3.27
CA TYR A 10 -4.15 -9.01 -4.71
C TYR A 10 -5.41 -9.75 -5.16
N ILE A 11 -6.26 -9.04 -5.90
CA ILE A 11 -7.42 -9.66 -6.53
C ILE A 11 -6.97 -10.06 -7.93
N PRO A 12 -6.88 -11.37 -8.24
CA PRO A 12 -6.56 -11.79 -9.59
C PRO A 12 -7.66 -11.30 -10.53
N GLY A 13 -7.27 -10.53 -11.53
CA GLY A 13 -8.18 -9.93 -12.51
C GLY A 13 -7.49 -9.72 -13.85
N GLU A 14 -8.28 -9.76 -14.93
CA GLU A 14 -7.82 -9.64 -16.32
C GLU A 14 -8.10 -8.26 -16.93
N SER A 15 -8.31 -7.24 -16.09
CA SER A 15 -8.68 -5.92 -16.60
C SER A 15 -7.48 -5.10 -17.09
N PHE A 16 -7.76 -4.05 -17.85
CA PHE A 16 -6.73 -3.15 -18.39
C PHE A 16 -5.79 -2.65 -17.29
N VAL A 17 -6.32 -2.26 -16.13
CA VAL A 17 -5.50 -1.82 -14.98
C VAL A 17 -4.65 -2.94 -14.39
N HIS A 18 -5.06 -4.22 -14.49
CA HIS A 18 -4.24 -5.34 -14.00
C HIS A 18 -3.07 -5.63 -14.93
N LYS A 19 -3.25 -5.45 -16.24
CA LYS A 19 -2.26 -5.77 -17.28
C LYS A 19 -1.13 -4.75 -17.44
N LEU A 20 -1.29 -3.53 -16.93
CA LEU A 20 -0.24 -2.50 -17.00
C LEU A 20 1.06 -2.99 -16.35
N ASP A 21 2.19 -2.47 -16.84
CA ASP A 21 3.50 -2.74 -16.29
C ASP A 21 3.58 -2.21 -14.84
N PRO A 22 4.04 -3.04 -13.87
CA PRO A 22 4.14 -2.63 -12.47
C PRO A 22 4.95 -1.36 -12.25
N ARG A 23 5.98 -1.10 -13.06
CA ARG A 23 6.79 0.13 -12.98
C ARG A 23 5.95 1.35 -13.28
N VAL A 24 5.12 1.26 -14.32
CA VAL A 24 4.24 2.33 -14.76
C VAL A 24 3.18 2.56 -13.70
N LYS A 25 2.51 1.52 -13.19
CA LYS A 25 1.53 1.69 -12.10
C LYS A 25 2.11 2.36 -10.86
N ILE A 26 3.32 1.97 -10.43
CA ILE A 26 3.99 2.58 -9.28
C ILE A 26 4.24 4.08 -9.56
N LEU A 27 4.80 4.42 -10.72
CA LEU A 27 5.05 5.82 -11.09
C LEU A 27 3.77 6.63 -11.21
N LEU A 28 2.73 6.10 -11.86
CA LEU A 28 1.43 6.76 -11.99
C LEU A 28 0.77 6.97 -10.63
N SER A 29 0.88 5.99 -9.72
CA SER A 29 0.35 6.14 -8.35
C SER A 29 1.10 7.22 -7.57
N MET A 30 2.42 7.33 -7.74
CA MET A 30 3.23 8.36 -7.10
C MET A 30 2.87 9.75 -7.64
N ILE A 31 2.73 9.88 -8.97
CA ILE A 31 2.28 11.12 -9.62
C ILE A 31 0.88 11.51 -9.12
N TYR A 32 -0.05 10.56 -9.03
CA TYR A 32 -1.39 10.78 -8.53
C TYR A 32 -1.40 11.27 -7.06
N ILE A 33 -0.55 10.70 -6.20
CA ILE A 33 -0.40 11.17 -4.82
C ILE A 33 0.08 12.61 -4.79
N VAL A 34 1.09 12.95 -5.59
CA VAL A 34 1.62 14.33 -5.65
C VAL A 34 0.55 15.30 -6.19
N ASP A 35 -0.19 14.91 -7.23
CA ASP A 35 -1.25 15.72 -7.84
C ASP A 35 -2.36 16.07 -6.83
N LEU A 36 -2.76 15.12 -5.98
CA LEU A 36 -3.73 15.33 -4.90
C LEU A 36 -3.35 16.45 -3.91
N PHE A 37 -2.06 16.71 -3.71
CA PHE A 37 -1.57 17.78 -2.83
C PHE A 37 -1.44 19.13 -3.53
N ILE A 38 -1.47 19.16 -4.87
CA ILE A 38 -1.37 20.39 -5.67
C ILE A 38 -2.74 21.05 -5.83
N ILE A 39 -3.83 20.27 -5.70
CA ILE A 39 -5.20 20.72 -5.88
C ILE A 39 -5.78 21.33 -4.60
N ASP A 40 -6.21 22.58 -4.73
CA ASP A 40 -6.89 23.34 -3.68
C ASP A 40 -8.31 23.80 -4.11
N ASN A 41 -8.77 23.40 -5.30
CA ASN A 41 -10.02 23.87 -5.90
C ASN A 41 -11.07 22.75 -6.04
N PHE A 42 -12.36 23.11 -5.93
CA PHE A 42 -13.49 22.18 -6.10
C PHE A 42 -13.48 21.49 -7.48
N TRP A 43 -13.19 22.24 -8.55
CA TRP A 43 -13.12 21.71 -9.91
C TRP A 43 -12.02 20.65 -10.08
N GLY A 44 -10.86 20.84 -9.45
CA GLY A 44 -9.77 19.86 -9.49
C GLY A 44 -10.18 18.53 -8.85
N TYR A 45 -10.87 18.56 -7.71
CA TYR A 45 -11.39 17.35 -7.08
C TYR A 45 -12.45 16.63 -7.92
N LEU A 46 -13.24 17.36 -8.71
CA LEU A 46 -14.20 16.76 -9.64
C LEU A 46 -13.50 15.92 -10.74
N PHE A 47 -12.38 16.42 -11.28
CA PHE A 47 -11.58 15.67 -12.27
C PHE A 47 -10.93 14.43 -11.66
N ILE A 48 -10.39 14.54 -10.45
CA ILE A 48 -9.87 13.39 -9.70
C ILE A 48 -10.97 12.36 -9.44
N LEU A 49 -12.17 12.80 -9.08
CA LEU A 49 -13.32 11.91 -8.90
C LEU A 49 -13.62 11.15 -10.19
N GLY A 50 -13.65 11.83 -11.32
CA GLY A 50 -13.86 11.20 -12.63
C GLY A 50 -12.78 10.17 -12.97
N PHE A 51 -11.50 10.51 -12.78
CA PHE A 51 -10.37 9.62 -13.04
C PHE A 51 -10.35 8.39 -12.13
N THR A 52 -10.57 8.59 -10.82
CA THR A 52 -10.61 7.50 -9.85
C THR A 52 -11.81 6.59 -10.09
N ALA A 53 -13.00 7.14 -10.36
CA ALA A 53 -14.18 6.36 -10.69
C ALA A 53 -13.97 5.53 -11.97
N LEU A 54 -13.42 6.15 -13.02
CA LEU A 54 -13.09 5.44 -14.26
C LEU A 54 -12.08 4.32 -14.01
N SER A 55 -11.04 4.58 -13.22
CA SER A 55 -10.03 3.59 -12.84
C SER A 55 -10.66 2.42 -12.06
N ILE A 56 -11.59 2.67 -11.14
CA ILE A 56 -12.32 1.62 -10.42
C ILE A 56 -13.16 0.78 -11.40
N ILE A 57 -13.94 1.41 -12.28
CA ILE A 57 -14.81 0.74 -13.25
C ILE A 57 -13.97 -0.15 -14.19
N ILE A 58 -12.91 0.42 -14.76
CA ILE A 58 -12.01 -0.31 -15.64
C ILE A 58 -11.31 -1.44 -14.88
N SER A 59 -10.89 -1.21 -13.64
CA SER A 59 -10.20 -2.23 -12.84
C SER A 59 -11.08 -3.45 -12.53
N LYS A 60 -12.41 -3.31 -12.56
CA LYS A 60 -13.40 -4.33 -12.15
C LYS A 60 -13.21 -4.80 -10.70
N VAL A 61 -12.59 -3.98 -9.85
CA VAL A 61 -12.42 -4.26 -8.43
C VAL A 61 -13.77 -4.14 -7.70
N PRO A 62 -14.18 -5.10 -6.87
CA PRO A 62 -15.45 -5.00 -6.16
C PRO A 62 -15.40 -3.87 -5.14
N PHE A 63 -16.42 -3.00 -5.15
CA PHE A 63 -16.51 -1.83 -4.25
C PHE A 63 -16.39 -2.19 -2.76
N LYS A 64 -16.77 -3.41 -2.39
CA LYS A 64 -16.61 -3.96 -1.03
C LYS A 64 -15.17 -3.91 -0.51
N TYR A 65 -14.17 -4.16 -1.37
CA TYR A 65 -12.76 -4.12 -0.96
C TYR A 65 -12.28 -2.69 -0.75
N ILE A 66 -12.74 -1.75 -1.58
CA ILE A 66 -12.44 -0.31 -1.44
C ILE A 66 -13.01 0.21 -0.12
N TYR A 67 -14.28 -0.10 0.19
CA TYR A 67 -14.90 0.29 1.45
C TYR A 67 -14.21 -0.35 2.67
N LYS A 68 -13.75 -1.60 2.56
CA LYS A 68 -12.98 -2.27 3.62
C LYS A 68 -11.64 -1.56 3.89
N GLY A 69 -11.03 -0.93 2.87
CA GLY A 69 -9.84 -0.09 3.02
C GLY A 69 -10.10 1.23 3.74
N LEU A 70 -11.29 1.83 3.56
CA LEU A 70 -11.68 3.07 4.23
C LEU A 70 -12.07 2.87 5.70
N LYS A 71 -12.62 1.69 6.05
CA LYS A 71 -13.16 1.40 7.40
C LYS A 71 -12.16 1.66 8.55
N PRO A 72 -10.90 1.21 8.52
CA PRO A 72 -9.94 1.47 9.61
C PRO A 72 -9.57 2.95 9.74
N ILE A 73 -9.62 3.68 8.62
CA ILE A 73 -9.19 5.08 8.54
C ILE A 73 -10.35 6.03 8.86
N PHE A 74 -11.59 5.54 8.90
CA PHE A 74 -12.76 6.34 9.26
C PHE A 74 -12.60 7.08 10.60
N MET A 75 -11.98 6.44 11.60
CA MET A 75 -11.70 7.10 12.88
C MET A 75 -10.72 8.28 12.71
N LEU A 76 -9.68 8.10 11.90
CA LEU A 76 -8.74 9.17 11.57
C LEU A 76 -9.43 10.30 10.81
N LEU A 77 -10.26 9.97 9.80
CA LEU A 77 -11.03 10.97 9.05
C LEU A 77 -11.89 11.81 9.99
N LEU A 78 -12.60 11.16 10.92
CA LEU A 78 -13.45 11.84 11.89
C LEU A 78 -12.63 12.74 12.83
N ILE A 79 -11.50 12.27 13.35
CA ILE A 79 -10.61 13.09 14.19
C ILE A 79 -10.09 14.29 13.39
N THR A 80 -9.59 14.08 12.16
CA THR A 80 -9.06 15.16 11.32
C THR A 80 -10.14 16.18 10.96
N ALA A 81 -11.37 15.74 10.69
CA ALA A 81 -12.50 16.61 10.40
C ALA A 81 -12.83 17.50 11.62
N LEU A 82 -12.96 16.91 12.80
CA LEU A 82 -13.26 17.65 14.03
C LEU A 82 -12.14 18.64 14.36
N LEU A 83 -10.87 18.22 14.27
CA LEU A 83 -9.74 19.11 14.51
C LEU A 83 -9.73 20.28 13.51
N ASN A 84 -9.97 20.03 12.23
CA ASN A 84 -9.98 21.11 11.24
C ASN A 84 -11.14 22.09 11.48
N ILE A 85 -12.34 21.59 11.79
CA ILE A 85 -13.54 22.40 12.05
C ILE A 85 -13.36 23.30 13.28
N PHE A 86 -12.77 22.77 14.37
CA PHE A 86 -12.67 23.50 15.63
C PHE A 86 -11.37 24.29 15.82
N MET A 87 -10.28 23.87 15.17
CA MET A 87 -8.96 24.43 15.40
C MET A 87 -8.49 25.37 14.28
N THR A 88 -9.06 25.27 13.08
CA THR A 88 -8.65 26.05 11.89
C THR A 88 -9.58 27.25 11.66
N GLY A 89 -9.95 27.91 12.75
CA GLY A 89 -10.98 28.93 12.77
C GLY A 89 -10.49 30.23 13.38
N GLY A 90 -10.47 31.31 12.59
CA GLY A 90 -10.04 32.64 13.04
C GLY A 90 -9.02 33.35 12.15
N THR A 91 -8.64 32.78 11.00
CA THR A 91 -7.65 33.39 10.09
C THR A 91 -8.24 34.54 9.26
N SER A 92 -9.53 34.51 8.95
CA SER A 92 -10.17 35.45 8.00
C SER A 92 -10.93 36.61 8.65
N GLY A 93 -10.92 36.74 9.98
CA GLY A 93 -11.58 37.84 10.69
C GLY A 93 -13.12 37.85 10.65
N GLU A 94 -13.74 36.83 10.04
CA GLU A 94 -15.19 36.69 9.93
C GLU A 94 -15.85 36.19 11.23
N PRO A 95 -17.11 36.58 11.51
CA PRO A 95 -17.82 36.11 12.70
C PRO A 95 -18.08 34.60 12.63
N PRO A 96 -17.97 33.87 13.77
CA PRO A 96 -18.22 32.44 13.80
C PRO A 96 -19.69 32.14 13.47
N LEU A 97 -19.94 31.17 12.58
CA LEU A 97 -21.28 30.70 12.22
C LEU A 97 -22.03 30.11 13.43
N TRP A 98 -21.28 29.51 14.36
CA TRP A 98 -21.81 28.97 15.60
C TRP A 98 -20.74 29.01 16.70
N GLN A 99 -21.12 29.44 17.90
CA GLN A 99 -20.23 29.53 19.06
C GLN A 99 -20.87 28.88 20.28
N TRP A 100 -20.16 27.93 20.90
CA TRP A 100 -20.48 27.41 22.22
C TRP A 100 -19.24 27.32 23.11
N LYS A 101 -19.14 28.22 24.11
CA LYS A 101 -18.03 28.43 25.06
C LYS A 101 -16.61 28.45 24.45
N PHE A 102 -16.05 27.29 24.09
CA PHE A 102 -14.70 27.11 23.52
C PHE A 102 -14.71 26.50 22.11
N LEU A 103 -15.86 26.02 21.63
CA LEU A 103 -16.06 25.49 20.29
C LEU A 103 -16.63 26.62 19.41
N LYS A 104 -15.82 27.10 18.47
CA LYS A 104 -16.24 28.05 17.44
C LYS A 104 -16.12 27.35 16.10
N VAL A 105 -17.19 27.38 15.32
CA VAL A 105 -17.23 26.83 13.96
C VAL A 105 -17.14 27.99 12.99
N TYR A 106 -16.12 27.96 12.14
CA TYR A 106 -15.89 28.94 11.09
C TYR A 106 -16.11 28.28 9.73
N GLU A 107 -16.51 29.07 8.74
CA GLU A 107 -16.74 28.59 7.38
C GLU A 107 -15.47 28.01 6.77
N ASP A 108 -14.33 28.69 6.93
CA ASP A 108 -13.02 28.22 6.48
C ASP A 108 -12.62 26.86 7.06
N GLY A 109 -12.88 26.65 8.35
CA GLY A 109 -12.60 25.40 9.04
C GLY A 109 -13.45 24.24 8.49
N LEU A 110 -14.68 24.53 8.06
CA LEU A 110 -15.57 23.55 7.43
C LEU A 110 -15.11 23.20 6.01
N ILE A 111 -14.74 24.20 5.22
CA ILE A 111 -14.23 24.03 3.85
C ILE A 111 -12.92 23.24 3.86
N LEU A 112 -11.97 23.61 4.72
CA LEU A 112 -10.70 22.89 4.87
C LEU A 112 -10.91 21.45 5.35
N ALA A 113 -11.81 21.24 6.33
CA ALA A 113 -12.15 19.88 6.76
C ALA A 113 -12.73 19.05 5.61
N ALA A 114 -13.64 19.61 4.82
CA ALA A 114 -14.23 18.91 3.67
C ALA A 114 -13.15 18.54 2.63
N PHE A 115 -12.29 19.47 2.24
CA PHE A 115 -11.19 19.19 1.30
C PHE A 115 -10.21 18.16 1.85
N MET A 116 -9.86 18.22 3.13
CA MET A 116 -8.96 17.25 3.76
C MET A 116 -9.56 15.83 3.79
N ILE A 117 -10.86 15.70 4.10
CA ILE A 117 -11.54 14.40 4.07
C ILE A 117 -11.55 13.85 2.65
N ILE A 118 -11.95 14.66 1.67
CA ILE A 118 -12.01 14.26 0.26
C ILE A 118 -10.61 13.82 -0.23
N ARG A 119 -9.58 14.61 0.08
CA ARG A 119 -8.17 14.30 -0.25
C ARG A 119 -7.73 12.98 0.34
N LEU A 120 -7.98 12.75 1.63
CA LEU A 120 -7.63 11.50 2.30
C LEU A 120 -8.38 10.30 1.71
N VAL A 121 -9.67 10.43 1.43
CA VAL A 121 -10.46 9.37 0.78
C VAL A 121 -9.87 9.01 -0.58
N PHE A 122 -9.56 10.01 -1.42
CA PHE A 122 -8.96 9.76 -2.73
C PHE A 122 -7.55 9.19 -2.68
N LEU A 123 -6.75 9.59 -1.69
CA LEU A 123 -5.42 9.02 -1.45
C LEU A 123 -5.52 7.53 -1.10
N ILE A 124 -6.45 7.18 -0.20
CA ILE A 124 -6.67 5.78 0.21
C ILE A 124 -7.18 4.95 -0.96
N ILE A 125 -8.16 5.44 -1.71
CA ILE A 125 -8.71 4.73 -2.86
C ILE A 125 -7.63 4.50 -3.93
N GLY A 126 -6.87 5.53 -4.29
CA GLY A 126 -5.82 5.41 -5.32
C GLY A 126 -4.69 4.45 -4.93
N THR A 127 -4.21 4.52 -3.69
CA THR A 127 -3.18 3.60 -3.17
C THR A 127 -3.71 2.18 -2.99
N SER A 128 -4.97 2.02 -2.60
CA SER A 128 -5.63 0.71 -2.51
C SER A 128 -5.75 0.07 -3.89
N LEU A 129 -6.06 0.82 -4.95
CA LEU A 129 -6.10 0.27 -6.31
C LEU A 129 -4.77 -0.32 -6.73
N LEU A 130 -3.64 0.32 -6.43
CA LEU A 130 -2.30 -0.24 -6.75
C LEU A 130 -2.11 -1.61 -6.09
N THR A 131 -2.43 -1.70 -4.80
CA THR A 131 -2.21 -2.91 -3.98
C THR A 131 -3.21 -4.04 -4.29
N LEU A 132 -4.44 -3.70 -4.68
CA LEU A 132 -5.45 -4.68 -5.08
C LEU A 132 -5.22 -5.21 -6.50
N THR A 133 -4.65 -4.41 -7.40
CA THR A 133 -4.50 -4.75 -8.83
C THR A 133 -3.10 -5.21 -9.23
N THR A 134 -2.14 -5.24 -8.31
CA THR A 134 -0.76 -5.67 -8.58
C THR A 134 -0.27 -6.62 -7.50
N SER A 135 0.27 -7.77 -7.91
CA SER A 135 0.76 -8.76 -6.95
C SER A 135 2.02 -8.24 -6.21
N PRO A 136 2.24 -8.63 -4.93
CA PRO A 136 3.42 -8.20 -4.17
C PRO A 136 4.76 -8.53 -4.84
N ILE A 137 4.82 -9.66 -5.56
CA ILE A 137 6.01 -10.08 -6.31
C ILE A 137 6.26 -9.12 -7.49
N GLU A 138 5.21 -8.75 -8.22
CA GLU A 138 5.31 -7.80 -9.34
C GLU A 138 5.63 -6.38 -8.89
N LEU A 139 5.11 -5.96 -7.72
CA LEU A 139 5.51 -4.70 -7.10
C LEU A 139 7.00 -4.70 -6.76
N THR A 140 7.54 -5.82 -6.27
CA THR A 140 8.97 -5.97 -5.98
C THR A 140 9.81 -5.92 -7.25
N ASP A 141 9.39 -6.62 -8.32
CA ASP A 141 10.06 -6.58 -9.63
C ASP A 141 10.03 -5.17 -10.25
N GLY A 142 8.90 -4.46 -10.11
CA GLY A 142 8.74 -3.09 -10.56
C GLY A 142 9.66 -2.13 -9.81
N LEU A 143 9.66 -2.23 -8.47
CA LEU A 143 10.51 -1.42 -7.61
C LEU A 143 12.00 -1.67 -7.88
N GLU A 144 12.42 -2.92 -8.08
CA GLU A 144 13.80 -3.26 -8.44
C GLU A 144 14.26 -2.50 -9.68
N LYS A 145 13.44 -2.48 -10.73
CA LYS A 145 13.75 -1.78 -11.97
C LYS A 145 13.81 -0.26 -11.80
N LEU A 146 12.92 0.30 -10.97
CA LEU A 146 12.92 1.73 -10.64
C LEU A 146 14.14 2.11 -9.77
N LEU A 147 14.65 1.19 -8.95
CA LEU A 147 15.82 1.41 -8.10
C LEU A 147 17.17 1.12 -8.82
N ASN A 148 17.16 0.38 -9.92
CA ASN A 148 18.36 0.06 -10.71
C ASN A 148 19.23 1.27 -11.13
N PRO A 149 18.71 2.46 -11.52
CA PRO A 149 19.57 3.62 -11.81
C PRO A 149 20.41 4.06 -10.60
N PHE A 150 19.91 3.87 -9.37
CA PHE A 150 20.63 4.19 -8.13
C PHE A 150 21.76 3.21 -7.80
N LYS A 151 21.92 2.13 -8.58
CA LYS A 151 23.08 1.22 -8.49
C LYS A 151 24.40 1.97 -8.65
N LYS A 152 24.43 3.05 -9.43
CA LYS A 152 25.62 3.91 -9.60
C LYS A 152 26.05 4.60 -8.29
N ILE A 153 25.13 4.79 -7.36
CA ILE A 153 25.34 5.41 -6.05
C ILE A 153 25.63 4.33 -4.97
N GLY A 154 25.79 3.07 -5.38
CA GLY A 154 26.08 1.96 -4.49
C GLY A 154 24.85 1.23 -3.94
N LEU A 155 23.63 1.55 -4.41
CA LEU A 155 22.41 0.85 -3.98
C LEU A 155 22.33 -0.58 -4.56
N PRO A 156 22.29 -1.64 -3.74
CA PRO A 156 22.20 -3.03 -4.21
C PRO A 156 20.75 -3.41 -4.54
N ALA A 157 20.18 -2.79 -5.59
CA ALA A 157 18.78 -2.95 -5.95
C ALA A 157 18.38 -4.41 -6.22
N HIS A 158 19.28 -5.20 -6.83
CA HIS A 158 19.01 -6.60 -7.15
C HIS A 158 18.94 -7.49 -5.90
N GLU A 159 19.86 -7.29 -4.97
CA GLU A 159 19.94 -8.02 -3.72
C GLU A 159 18.73 -7.71 -2.85
N ILE A 160 18.31 -6.44 -2.78
CA ILE A 160 17.08 -6.02 -2.09
C ILE A 160 15.86 -6.73 -2.69
N ALA A 161 15.73 -6.72 -4.02
CA ALA A 161 14.62 -7.38 -4.69
C ALA A 161 14.60 -8.89 -4.43
N MET A 162 15.76 -9.55 -4.50
CA MET A 162 15.90 -10.97 -4.20
C MET A 162 15.47 -11.30 -2.77
N MET A 163 15.96 -10.55 -1.78
CA MET A 163 15.59 -10.74 -0.38
C MET A 163 14.08 -10.59 -0.18
N MET A 164 13.48 -9.58 -0.82
CA MET A 164 12.03 -9.36 -0.77
C MET A 164 11.25 -10.49 -1.44
N THR A 165 11.66 -10.98 -2.63
CA THR A 165 11.02 -12.12 -3.30
C THR A 165 11.11 -13.39 -2.47
N ILE A 166 12.27 -13.67 -1.87
CA ILE A 166 12.47 -14.81 -0.97
C ILE A 166 11.56 -14.69 0.25
N ALA A 167 11.51 -13.51 0.88
CA ALA A 167 10.64 -13.25 2.02
C ALA A 167 9.16 -13.47 1.66
N LEU A 168 8.67 -12.86 0.58
CA LEU A 168 7.29 -13.02 0.11
C LEU A 168 6.93 -14.48 -0.17
N ARG A 169 7.87 -15.27 -0.71
CA ARG A 169 7.68 -16.70 -0.96
C ARG A 169 7.67 -17.52 0.33
N PHE A 170 8.47 -17.14 1.33
CA PHE A 170 8.54 -17.86 2.60
C PHE A 170 7.43 -17.50 3.59
N ILE A 171 6.82 -16.32 3.48
CA ILE A 171 5.72 -15.90 4.38
C ILE A 171 4.61 -16.98 4.47
N PRO A 172 4.03 -17.50 3.36
CA PRO A 172 3.03 -18.56 3.45
C PRO A 172 3.55 -19.81 4.15
N THR A 173 4.77 -20.24 3.84
CA THR A 173 5.37 -21.43 4.45
C THR A 173 5.62 -21.27 5.95
N LEU A 174 6.03 -20.07 6.39
CA LEU A 174 6.25 -19.76 7.81
C LEU A 174 4.93 -19.73 8.58
N ILE A 175 3.83 -19.28 7.96
CA ILE A 175 2.49 -19.31 8.55
C ILE A 175 2.02 -20.75 8.74
N ASP A 176 2.18 -21.60 7.73
CA ASP A 176 1.82 -23.02 7.83
C ASP A 176 2.66 -23.75 8.89
N GLU A 177 3.94 -23.42 8.98
CA GLU A 177 4.85 -23.96 9.99
C GLU A 177 4.49 -23.48 11.40
N THR A 178 4.13 -22.20 11.55
CA THR A 178 3.64 -21.64 12.80
C THR A 178 2.36 -22.36 13.25
N ASP A 179 1.39 -22.59 12.37
CA ASP A 179 0.14 -23.30 12.70
C ASP A 179 0.42 -24.76 13.12
N LYS A 180 1.39 -25.44 12.47
CA LYS A 180 1.83 -26.79 12.87
C LYS A 180 2.49 -26.81 14.25
N ILE A 181 3.44 -25.91 14.51
CA ILE A 181 4.15 -25.84 15.80
C ILE A 181 3.16 -25.49 16.91
N MET A 182 2.28 -24.51 16.67
CA MET A 182 1.25 -24.10 17.63
C MET A 182 0.35 -25.28 18.01
N LYS A 183 -0.18 -26.04 17.03
CA LYS A 183 -0.98 -27.24 17.29
C LYS A 183 -0.22 -28.33 18.05
N ALA A 184 1.06 -28.54 17.72
CA ALA A 184 1.89 -29.52 18.42
C ALA A 184 2.15 -29.11 19.89
N GLN A 185 2.37 -27.83 20.17
CA GLN A 185 2.56 -27.33 21.53
C GLN A 185 1.25 -27.36 22.33
N MET A 186 0.11 -27.03 21.72
CA MET A 186 -1.20 -27.18 22.36
C MET A 186 -1.49 -28.63 22.75
N ALA A 187 -1.15 -29.60 21.88
CA ALA A 187 -1.27 -31.02 22.21
C ALA A 187 -0.35 -31.47 23.37
N ARG A 188 0.72 -30.72 23.65
CA ARG A 188 1.63 -30.93 24.79
C ARG A 188 1.22 -30.14 26.04
N GLY A 189 0.04 -29.50 26.03
CA GLY A 189 -0.49 -28.75 27.16
C GLY A 189 -0.05 -27.29 27.24
N ALA A 190 0.56 -26.74 26.17
CA ALA A 190 0.82 -25.31 26.11
C ALA A 190 -0.48 -24.52 25.86
N ASP A 191 -0.75 -23.54 26.72
CA ASP A 191 -1.88 -22.64 26.57
C ASP A 191 -1.41 -21.27 26.08
N PHE A 192 -1.88 -20.88 24.90
CA PHE A 192 -1.53 -19.60 24.26
C PHE A 192 -2.58 -18.50 24.48
N GLU A 193 -3.77 -18.86 24.95
CA GLU A 193 -4.92 -17.95 25.02
C GLU A 193 -5.24 -17.51 26.45
N SER A 194 -4.93 -18.30 27.47
CA SER A 194 -5.24 -17.94 28.86
C SER A 194 -4.11 -17.16 29.57
N GLY A 195 -4.46 -16.53 30.70
CA GLY A 195 -3.51 -15.86 31.59
C GLY A 195 -3.23 -14.38 31.30
N ASN A 196 -2.36 -13.79 32.13
CA ASN A 196 -1.93 -12.39 32.02
C ASN A 196 -1.01 -12.18 30.80
N ILE A 197 -0.89 -10.93 30.33
CA ILE A 197 -0.07 -10.55 29.17
C ILE A 197 1.37 -11.11 29.28
N LEU A 198 1.95 -11.07 30.47
CA LEU A 198 3.31 -11.60 30.73
C LEU A 198 3.38 -13.13 30.60
N ALA A 199 2.34 -13.83 31.07
CA ALA A 199 2.25 -15.28 30.94
C ALA A 199 2.08 -15.69 29.47
N ARG A 200 1.21 -14.98 28.73
CA ARG A 200 1.04 -15.18 27.28
C ARG A 200 2.35 -14.96 26.52
N ALA A 201 3.09 -13.90 26.84
CA ALA A 201 4.39 -13.63 26.22
C ALA A 201 5.39 -14.77 26.48
N LYS A 202 5.47 -15.28 27.71
CA LYS A 202 6.32 -16.43 28.06
C LYS A 202 5.89 -17.70 27.31
N ASN A 203 4.58 -17.89 27.13
CA ASN A 203 4.03 -19.05 26.42
C ASN A 203 4.30 -19.00 24.90
N LEU A 204 4.75 -17.88 24.33
CA LEU A 204 5.20 -17.81 22.94
C LEU A 204 6.62 -18.35 22.72
N ILE A 205 7.44 -18.50 23.77
CA ILE A 205 8.82 -18.97 23.63
C ILE A 205 8.90 -20.37 22.97
N PRO A 206 8.10 -21.38 23.38
CA PRO A 206 8.07 -22.70 22.74
C PRO A 206 7.62 -22.69 21.27
N LEU A 207 6.99 -21.60 20.80
CA LEU A 207 6.64 -21.39 19.39
C LEU A 207 7.80 -20.71 18.64
N LEU A 208 8.37 -19.64 19.21
CA LEU A 208 9.40 -18.83 18.57
C LEU A 208 10.71 -19.61 18.37
N VAL A 209 11.21 -20.31 19.39
CA VAL A 209 12.51 -20.98 19.31
C VAL A 209 12.55 -22.03 18.17
N PRO A 210 11.59 -22.97 18.05
CA PRO A 210 11.57 -23.91 16.93
C PRO A 210 11.40 -23.22 15.56
N LEU A 211 10.59 -22.17 15.49
CA LEU A 211 10.37 -21.42 14.24
C LEU A 211 11.66 -20.73 13.76
N PHE A 212 12.44 -20.14 14.68
CA PHE A 212 13.74 -19.56 14.36
C PHE A 212 14.74 -20.61 13.87
N ILE A 213 14.88 -21.73 14.60
CA ILE A 213 15.79 -22.82 14.20
C ILE A 213 15.42 -23.33 12.79
N SER A 214 14.12 -23.52 12.52
CA SER A 214 13.67 -23.97 11.22
C SER A 214 13.91 -22.95 10.11
N SER A 215 13.70 -21.66 10.41
CA SER A 215 13.96 -20.57 9.47
C SER A 215 15.45 -20.46 9.11
N PHE A 216 16.36 -20.60 10.09
CA PHE A 216 17.81 -20.62 9.85
C PHE A 216 18.22 -21.81 8.99
N ARG A 217 17.78 -23.02 9.33
CA ARG A 217 18.04 -24.21 8.53
C ARG A 217 17.56 -24.04 7.08
N ARG A 218 16.38 -23.45 6.88
CA ARG A 218 15.84 -23.19 5.54
C ARG A 218 16.63 -22.14 4.78
N ALA A 219 17.17 -21.13 5.48
CA ALA A 219 18.08 -20.16 4.88
C ALA A 219 19.38 -20.83 4.43
N ASP A 220 19.97 -21.71 5.23
CA ASP A 220 21.18 -22.46 4.89
C ASP A 220 20.95 -23.42 3.71
N GLU A 221 19.85 -24.17 3.73
CA GLU A 221 19.44 -25.05 2.63
C GLU A 221 19.22 -24.26 1.32
N LEU A 222 18.57 -23.10 1.40
CA LEU A 222 18.35 -22.23 0.25
C LEU A 222 19.67 -21.68 -0.28
N ALA A 223 20.56 -21.21 0.60
CA ALA A 223 21.87 -20.68 0.23
C ALA A 223 22.71 -21.75 -0.47
N MET A 224 22.83 -22.95 0.12
CA MET A 224 23.55 -24.07 -0.51
C MET A 224 22.94 -24.47 -1.85
N ALA A 225 21.60 -24.51 -1.96
CA ALA A 225 20.92 -24.81 -3.22
C ALA A 225 21.15 -23.72 -4.29
N MET A 226 21.27 -22.45 -3.88
CA MET A 226 21.59 -21.34 -4.77
C MET A 226 23.05 -21.44 -5.27
N GLU A 227 24.00 -21.74 -4.37
CA GLU A 227 25.40 -21.95 -4.72
C GLU A 227 25.60 -23.15 -5.66
N ALA A 228 24.93 -24.28 -5.37
CA ALA A 228 24.94 -25.47 -6.23
C ALA A 228 24.40 -25.20 -7.65
N ARG A 229 23.49 -24.22 -7.78
CA ARG A 229 22.98 -23.71 -9.07
C ARG A 229 23.85 -22.59 -9.66
N CYS A 230 25.06 -22.40 -9.14
CA CYS A 230 26.02 -21.37 -9.55
C CYS A 230 25.45 -19.94 -9.46
N TYR A 231 24.62 -19.66 -8.45
CA TYR A 231 24.11 -18.31 -8.22
C TYR A 231 25.23 -17.40 -7.67
N LYS A 232 25.70 -16.43 -8.47
CA LYS A 232 26.79 -15.50 -8.14
C LYS A 232 26.36 -14.02 -8.02
N GLY A 233 25.12 -13.75 -7.61
CA GLY A 233 24.59 -12.37 -7.51
C GLY A 233 24.18 -11.77 -8.86
N GLY A 234 23.90 -10.46 -8.90
CA GLY A 234 23.17 -9.82 -10.01
C GLY A 234 23.93 -9.51 -11.30
N SER A 235 25.26 -9.62 -11.34
CA SER A 235 26.05 -9.25 -12.52
C SER A 235 26.00 -10.32 -13.62
N GLY A 236 25.77 -9.91 -14.88
CA GLY A 236 25.80 -10.83 -16.03
C GLY A 236 24.65 -11.84 -16.10
N ARG A 237 23.59 -11.67 -15.30
CA ARG A 237 22.42 -12.59 -15.29
C ARG A 237 21.37 -12.20 -16.33
N THR A 238 20.78 -13.22 -16.95
CA THR A 238 19.56 -13.11 -17.75
C THR A 238 18.32 -13.24 -16.86
N ARG A 239 17.18 -12.70 -17.31
CA ARG A 239 15.90 -12.76 -16.58
C ARG A 239 14.89 -13.59 -17.35
N MET A 240 14.20 -14.48 -16.63
CA MET A 240 13.11 -15.28 -17.19
C MET A 240 11.85 -14.43 -17.41
N LYS A 241 11.44 -13.63 -16.42
CA LYS A 241 10.32 -12.68 -16.55
C LYS A 241 10.89 -11.29 -16.85
N VAL A 242 10.65 -10.80 -18.06
CA VAL A 242 11.08 -9.46 -18.50
C VAL A 242 9.87 -8.56 -18.55
N LEU A 243 9.93 -7.46 -17.81
CA LEU A 243 8.90 -6.40 -17.85
C LEU A 243 8.99 -5.65 -19.19
N LYS A 244 7.91 -5.70 -19.96
CA LYS A 244 7.78 -5.06 -21.28
C LYS A 244 6.65 -4.04 -21.23
N LEU A 245 6.93 -2.85 -21.73
CA LEU A 245 5.92 -1.82 -21.93
C LEU A 245 5.01 -2.24 -23.08
N HIS A 246 3.70 -2.19 -22.85
CA HIS A 246 2.67 -2.43 -23.83
C HIS A 246 1.96 -1.13 -24.20
N ASN A 247 1.16 -1.15 -25.27
CA ASN A 247 0.39 0.02 -25.70
C ASN A 247 -0.57 0.53 -24.61
N GLU A 248 -1.04 -0.36 -23.75
CA GLU A 248 -1.86 -0.05 -22.58
C GLU A 248 -1.14 0.91 -21.61
N ASP A 249 0.17 0.75 -21.44
CA ASP A 249 0.99 1.61 -20.57
C ASP A 249 1.07 3.04 -21.11
N TYR A 250 1.26 3.20 -22.41
CA TYR A 250 1.30 4.52 -23.03
C TYR A 250 -0.04 5.26 -22.93
N VAL A 251 -1.15 4.52 -23.05
CA VAL A 251 -2.49 5.08 -22.85
C VAL A 251 -2.65 5.53 -21.39
N ALA A 252 -2.28 4.70 -20.42
CA ALA A 252 -2.36 5.06 -19.00
C ALA A 252 -1.52 6.29 -18.66
N ILE A 253 -0.28 6.36 -19.16
CA ILE A 253 0.60 7.52 -18.99
C ILE A 253 -0.03 8.78 -19.58
N SER A 254 -0.60 8.68 -20.79
CA SER A 254 -1.22 9.82 -21.47
C SER A 254 -2.43 10.34 -20.68
N ILE A 255 -3.27 9.45 -20.16
CA ILE A 255 -4.45 9.83 -19.36
C ILE A 255 -4.01 10.51 -18.06
N THR A 256 -3.01 9.98 -17.35
CA THR A 256 -2.50 10.61 -16.12
C THR A 256 -1.80 11.94 -16.41
N ALA A 257 -1.10 12.09 -17.54
CA ALA A 257 -0.51 13.37 -17.93
C ALA A 257 -1.59 14.43 -18.19
N VAL A 258 -2.68 14.06 -18.87
CA VAL A 258 -3.84 14.95 -19.09
C VAL A 258 -4.46 15.34 -17.74
N LEU A 259 -4.62 14.40 -16.80
CA LEU A 259 -5.10 14.70 -15.46
C LEU A 259 -4.24 15.79 -14.79
N VAL A 260 -2.92 15.60 -14.74
CA VAL A 260 -2.01 16.56 -14.12
C VAL A 260 -2.10 17.94 -14.78
N VAL A 261 -2.13 18.01 -16.12
CA VAL A 261 -2.27 19.28 -16.84
C VAL A 261 -3.58 19.97 -16.49
N VAL A 262 -4.69 19.23 -16.45
CA VAL A 262 -6.00 19.77 -16.06
C VAL A 262 -6.00 20.23 -14.60
N SER A 263 -5.39 19.48 -13.69
CA SER A 263 -5.21 19.87 -12.28
C SER A 263 -4.45 21.19 -12.17
N PHE A 264 -3.34 21.35 -12.89
CA PHE A 264 -2.57 22.61 -12.94
C PHE A 264 -3.35 23.76 -13.56
N LEU A 265 -4.05 23.54 -14.67
CA LEU A 265 -4.89 24.58 -15.29
C LEU A 265 -6.03 24.99 -14.38
N SER A 266 -6.68 24.05 -13.70
CA SER A 266 -7.76 24.32 -12.75
C SER A 266 -7.31 25.21 -11.59
N ARG A 267 -6.01 25.17 -11.25
CA ARG A 267 -5.39 26.06 -10.28
C ARG A 267 -5.11 27.45 -10.85
N SER A 268 -4.66 27.54 -12.10
CA SER A 268 -4.36 28.83 -12.75
C SER A 268 -5.59 29.69 -13.04
N PHE A 269 -6.79 29.11 -13.09
CA PHE A 269 -8.05 29.80 -13.38
C PHE A 269 -8.79 30.29 -12.12
N THR A 270 -8.20 30.14 -10.92
CA THR A 270 -8.74 30.62 -9.64
C THR A 270 -7.79 31.66 -9.06
#